data_AF-A0A671RIT9-F1
#
_entry.id   AF-A0A671RIT9-F1
#
_cell.length_a   1.000
_cell.length_b   1.000
_cell.length_c   1.000
_cell.angle_alpha   90.00
_cell.angle_beta   90.00
_cell.angle_gamma   90.00
#
_symmetry.space_group_name_H-M   'P 1'
#
loop_
_entity.id
_entity.type
_entity.pdbx_description
1 polymer ?
#
loop_
_entity_poly.entity_id
_entity_poly.type
_entity_poly.pdbx_seq_one_letter_code
_entity_poly.pdbx_strand_id
1 'polypeptide(L)'
;RDKSRRWNRTLKILINKAPGSDRILPELISAIWDIVFSLILNSFNFTIENGTLHRDQNTALITLLLKKGKDPLECASYRPISLITTDAKLFAKTLD
;
A
#
# COMPACT_ATOMS: atom_id res chain seq x y z
N ARG A 1 -21.82 -11.23 -8.47
CA ARG A 1 -21.96 -10.80 -7.05
C ARG A 1 -20.80 -9.88 -6.71
N ASP A 2 -21.05 -8.57 -6.70
CA ASP A 2 -20.44 -7.55 -5.84
C ASP A 2 -18.91 -7.38 -5.73
N LYS A 3 -18.12 -7.69 -6.77
CA LYS A 3 -16.66 -7.42 -6.75
C LYS A 3 -16.37 -5.92 -6.62
N SER A 4 -17.15 -5.05 -7.27
CA SER A 4 -16.94 -3.59 -7.24
C SER A 4 -17.07 -2.98 -5.85
N ARG A 5 -17.98 -3.45 -4.98
CA ARG A 5 -18.10 -2.87 -3.63
C ARG A 5 -16.91 -3.15 -2.73
N ARG A 6 -16.31 -4.34 -2.80
CA ARG A 6 -15.10 -4.65 -2.00
C ARG A 6 -13.96 -3.69 -2.38
N TRP A 7 -13.66 -3.58 -3.67
CA TRP A 7 -12.61 -2.69 -4.17
C TRP A 7 -12.86 -1.22 -3.83
N ASN A 8 -14.09 -0.74 -4.02
CA ASN A 8 -14.46 0.63 -3.66
C ASN A 8 -14.30 0.91 -2.17
N ARG A 9 -14.58 -0.07 -1.29
CA ARG A 9 -14.35 0.05 0.14
C ARG A 9 -12.85 0.07 0.46
N THR A 10 -12.07 -0.83 -0.13
CA THR A 10 -10.62 -0.93 0.08
C THR A 10 -9.93 0.37 -0.34
N LEU A 11 -10.22 0.87 -1.55
CA LEU A 11 -9.65 2.13 -2.04
C LEU A 11 -9.98 3.30 -1.12
N LYS A 12 -11.24 3.42 -0.67
CA LYS A 12 -11.63 4.46 0.30
C LYS A 12 -10.85 4.42 1.61
N ILE A 13 -10.51 3.23 2.12
CA ILE A 13 -9.70 3.07 3.34
C ILE A 13 -8.25 3.51 3.12
N LEU A 14 -7.75 3.34 1.89
CA LEU A 14 -6.36 3.66 1.53
C LEU A 14 -6.14 5.11 1.12
N ILE A 15 -7.19 5.91 0.89
CA ILE A 15 -7.07 7.35 0.66
C ILE A 15 -6.31 8.01 1.83
N ASN A 16 -5.45 8.97 1.50
CA ASN A 16 -4.53 9.70 2.37
C ASN A 16 -3.45 8.82 3.05
N LYS A 17 -3.23 7.58 2.58
CA LYS A 17 -2.08 6.78 3.02
C LYS A 17 -0.85 7.15 2.19
N ALA A 18 0.28 7.29 2.87
CA ALA A 18 1.56 7.56 2.21
C ALA A 18 1.91 6.42 1.22
N PRO A 19 2.55 6.73 0.07
CA PRO A 19 2.99 5.72 -0.89
C PRO A 19 4.18 4.93 -0.35
N GLY A 20 4.55 3.84 -1.03
CA GLY A 20 5.77 3.09 -0.74
C GLY A 20 6.98 3.67 -1.46
N SER A 21 7.99 2.83 -1.70
CA SER A 21 9.12 3.16 -2.58
C SER A 21 8.71 3.45 -4.04
N ASP A 22 7.55 2.94 -4.45
CA ASP A 22 6.91 3.15 -5.75
C ASP A 22 6.47 4.61 -6.01
N ARG A 23 6.27 5.40 -4.94
CA ARG A 23 5.72 6.77 -4.99
C ARG A 23 4.32 6.85 -5.63
N ILE A 24 3.63 5.73 -5.77
CA ILE A 24 2.28 5.67 -6.36
C ILE A 24 1.27 5.96 -5.27
N LEU A 25 0.48 7.02 -5.45
CA LEU A 25 -0.55 7.41 -4.50
C LEU A 25 -1.83 6.56 -4.65
N PRO A 26 -2.51 6.18 -3.55
CA PRO A 26 -3.82 5.53 -3.61
C PRO A 26 -4.87 6.31 -4.40
N GLU A 27 -4.79 7.65 -4.35
CA GLU A 27 -5.64 8.57 -5.11
C GLU A 27 -5.45 8.40 -6.62
N LEU A 28 -4.20 8.21 -7.06
CA LEU A 28 -3.91 7.98 -8.48
C LEU A 28 -4.54 6.67 -8.92
N ILE A 29 -4.33 5.57 -8.17
CA ILE A 29 -4.94 4.26 -8.46
C ILE A 29 -6.47 4.36 -8.51
N SER A 30 -7.08 5.12 -7.61
CA SER A 30 -8.53 5.35 -7.63
C SER A 30 -8.98 6.14 -8.86
N ALA A 31 -8.19 7.12 -9.33
CA ALA A 31 -8.52 7.94 -10.48
C ALA A 31 -8.42 7.18 -11.81
N ILE A 32 -7.47 6.24 -11.91
CA ILE A 32 -7.26 5.41 -13.12
C ILE A 32 -7.75 3.97 -12.96
N TRP A 33 -8.65 3.73 -12.00
CA TRP A 33 -9.03 2.37 -11.57
C TRP A 33 -9.49 1.49 -12.74
N ASP A 34 -10.34 2.01 -13.62
CA ASP A 34 -10.86 1.25 -14.76
C ASP A 34 -9.77 0.80 -15.74
N ILE A 35 -8.62 1.49 -15.75
CA ILE A 35 -7.44 1.15 -16.57
C ILE A 35 -6.58 0.09 -15.85
N VAL A 36 -6.31 0.28 -14.56
CA VAL A 36 -5.34 -0.56 -13.82
C VAL A 36 -5.96 -1.77 -13.15
N PHE A 37 -7.28 -1.83 -13.01
CA PHE A 37 -7.97 -2.88 -12.27
C PHE A 37 -7.60 -4.28 -12.76
N SER A 38 -7.65 -4.51 -14.07
CA SER A 38 -7.33 -5.82 -14.65
C SER A 38 -5.87 -6.21 -14.41
N LEU A 39 -4.94 -5.25 -14.44
CA LEU A 39 -3.52 -5.49 -14.18
C LEU A 39 -3.29 -5.88 -12.71
N ILE A 40 -3.88 -5.13 -11.78
CA ILE A 40 -3.81 -5.40 -10.34
C ILE A 40 -4.43 -6.76 -10.02
N LEU A 41 -5.61 -7.07 -10.57
CA LEU A 41 -6.28 -8.35 -10.35
C LEU A 41 -5.44 -9.52 -10.85
N ASN A 42 -4.83 -9.40 -12.03
CA ASN A 42 -3.96 -10.43 -12.57
C ASN A 42 -2.71 -10.62 -11.71
N SER A 43 -2.09 -9.54 -11.23
CA SER A 43 -0.97 -9.62 -10.28
C SER A 43 -1.36 -10.34 -8.99
N PHE A 44 -2.55 -10.05 -8.44
CA PHE A 44 -3.01 -10.68 -7.21
C PHE A 44 -3.33 -12.17 -7.39
N ASN A 45 -3.99 -12.53 -8.49
CA ASN A 45 -4.25 -13.94 -8.82
C ASN A 45 -2.94 -14.71 -8.98
N PHE A 46 -1.96 -14.14 -9.69
CA PHE A 46 -0.63 -14.74 -9.81
C PHE A 46 0.00 -14.98 -8.44
N THR A 47 -0.05 -14.00 -7.53
CA THR A 47 0.45 -14.16 -6.15
C THR A 47 -0.27 -15.27 -5.39
N ILE A 48 -1.60 -15.38 -5.53
CA ILE A 48 -2.39 -16.43 -4.87
C ILE A 48 -2.04 -17.82 -5.42
N GLU A 49 -1.93 -17.95 -6.75
CA GLU A 49 -1.63 -19.21 -7.42
C GLU A 49 -0.20 -19.69 -7.14
N ASN A 50 0.77 -18.78 -7.13
CA ASN A 50 2.20 -19.11 -6.98
C ASN A 50 2.71 -18.99 -5.54
N GLY A 51 1.89 -18.48 -4.61
CA GLY A 51 2.25 -18.27 -3.20
C GLY A 51 3.37 -17.25 -2.99
N THR A 52 3.67 -16.40 -3.97
CA THR A 52 4.79 -15.46 -3.92
C THR A 52 4.40 -14.05 -4.39
N LEU A 53 4.91 -13.04 -3.69
CA LEU A 53 4.81 -11.63 -4.08
C LEU A 53 5.97 -11.24 -4.99
N HIS A 54 5.76 -10.22 -5.84
CA HIS A 54 6.88 -9.60 -6.53
C HIS A 54 7.89 -9.02 -5.52
N ARG A 55 9.17 -8.96 -5.87
CA ARG A 55 10.23 -8.45 -4.99
C ARG A 55 9.87 -7.08 -4.41
N ASP A 56 9.36 -6.18 -5.24
CA ASP A 56 9.01 -4.82 -4.83
C ASP A 56 7.80 -4.78 -3.89
N GLN A 57 6.81 -5.66 -4.11
CA GLN A 57 5.66 -5.83 -3.22
C GLN A 57 6.08 -6.40 -1.85
N ASN A 58 7.21 -7.11 -1.80
CA ASN A 58 7.83 -7.64 -0.59
C ASN A 58 8.95 -6.73 -0.03
N THR A 59 9.04 -5.49 -0.51
CA THR A 59 10.03 -4.50 -0.06
C THR A 59 9.33 -3.34 0.65
N ALA A 60 9.92 -2.84 1.73
CA ALA A 60 9.42 -1.67 2.45
C ALA A 60 10.48 -0.57 2.52
N LEU A 61 10.06 0.67 2.29
CA LEU A 61 10.86 1.86 2.58
C LEU A 61 10.77 2.17 4.08
N ILE A 62 11.88 2.07 4.79
CA ILE A 62 11.96 2.46 6.21
C ILE A 62 12.19 3.97 6.31
N THR A 63 11.28 4.66 6.98
CA THR A 63 11.40 6.10 7.27
C THR A 63 11.28 6.36 8.77
N LEU A 64 11.89 7.44 9.24
CA LEU A 64 11.86 7.87 10.64
C LEU A 64 10.86 9.02 10.81
N LEU A 65 9.85 8.82 11.66
CA LEU A 65 8.89 9.85 12.05
C LEU A 65 9.22 10.39 13.44
N LEU A 66 9.43 11.70 13.56
CA LEU A 66 9.66 12.36 14.85
C LEU A 66 8.39 12.28 15.72
N LYS A 67 8.55 11.81 16.97
CA LYS A 67 7.49 11.83 17.98
C LYS A 67 7.17 13.28 18.34
N LYS A 68 5.89 13.61 18.44
CA LYS A 68 5.42 14.96 18.82
C LYS A 68 6.06 15.39 20.16
N GLY A 69 6.69 16.56 20.18
CA GLY A 69 7.27 17.16 21.39
C GLY A 69 8.56 16.51 21.90
N LYS A 70 9.26 15.73 21.07
CA LYS A 70 10.55 15.11 21.40
C LYS A 70 11.71 15.81 20.68
N ASP A 71 12.90 15.76 21.29
CA ASP A 71 14.11 16.38 20.77
C ASP A 71 14.57 15.69 19.47
N PRO A 72 14.68 16.39 18.33
CA PRO A 72 15.14 15.80 17.08
C PRO A 72 16.60 15.32 17.08
N LEU A 73 17.40 15.70 18.08
CA LEU A 73 18.80 15.26 18.23
C LEU A 73 18.94 13.90 18.91
N GLU A 74 17.87 13.39 19.54
CA GLU A 74 17.88 12.08 20.18
C GLU A 74 17.31 11.00 19.25
N CYS A 75 18.07 9.92 18.99
CA CYS A 75 17.59 8.80 18.15
C CYS A 75 16.28 8.17 18.68
N ALA A 76 16.11 8.09 20.00
CA ALA A 76 14.91 7.55 20.63
C ALA A 76 13.64 8.40 20.39
N SER A 77 13.79 9.63 19.91
CA SER A 77 12.68 10.51 19.54
C SER A 77 11.97 10.11 18.27
N TYR A 78 12.56 9.22 17.46
CA TYR A 78 11.96 8.78 16.21
C TYR A 78 11.22 7.45 16.35
N ARG A 79 10.23 7.24 15.48
CA ARG A 79 9.56 5.95 15.26
C ARG A 79 9.90 5.48 13.85
N PRO A 80 10.47 4.28 13.68
CA PRO A 80 10.56 3.70 12.34
C PRO A 80 9.15 3.36 11.83
N ILE A 81 8.90 3.66 10.56
CA ILE A 81 7.68 3.29 9.84
C ILE A 81 8.10 2.59 8.56
N SER A 82 7.48 1.44 8.30
CA SER A 82 7.64 0.68 7.07
C SER A 82 6.57 1.09 6.06
N LEU A 83 6.98 1.69 4.94
CA LEU A 83 6.11 2.06 3.84
C LEU A 83 6.23 1.03 2.71
N ILE A 84 5.23 0.16 2.58
CA ILE A 84 5.11 -0.79 1.47
C ILE A 84 4.43 -0.15 0.25
N THR A 85 4.58 -0.74 -0.93
CA THR A 85 3.96 -0.27 -2.19
C THR A 85 2.44 -0.22 -2.10
N THR A 86 1.82 0.65 -2.88
CA THR A 86 0.37 0.91 -2.79
C THR A 86 -0.46 -0.29 -3.24
N ASP A 87 0.02 -1.05 -4.21
CA ASP A 87 -0.57 -2.33 -4.64
C ASP A 87 -0.47 -3.41 -3.55
N ALA A 88 0.64 -3.50 -2.82
CA ALA A 88 0.78 -4.40 -1.68
C ALA A 88 -0.16 -4.02 -0.53
N LYS A 89 -0.37 -2.72 -0.26
CA LYS A 89 -1.40 -2.25 0.69
C LYS A 89 -2.79 -2.66 0.24
N LEU A 90 -3.07 -2.51 -1.05
CA LEU A 90 -4.35 -2.90 -1.64
C LEU A 90 -4.56 -4.41 -1.53
N PHE A 91 -3.54 -5.23 -1.77
CA PHE A 91 -3.61 -6.68 -1.60
C PHE A 91 -3.93 -7.06 -0.16
N ALA A 92 -3.12 -6.59 0.79
CA ALA A 92 -3.30 -6.87 2.22
C ALA A 92 -4.69 -6.45 2.71
N LYS A 93 -5.12 -5.22 2.40
CA LYS A 93 -6.43 -4.70 2.81
C LYS A 93 -7.59 -5.38 2.10
N THR A 94 -7.36 -5.95 0.92
CA THR A 94 -8.37 -6.76 0.24
C THR A 94 -8.54 -8.07 0.97
N LEU A 95 -7.50 -8.71 1.50
CA LEU A 95 -7.59 -9.98 2.21
C LEU A 95 -8.20 -9.88 3.62
N ASP A 96 -7.98 -8.76 4.31
CA ASP A 96 -8.62 -8.40 5.60
C ASP A 96 -10.17 -8.37 5.53
#